data_AF-A0A1L7JNS1-F1
#
_entry.id   AF-A0A1L7JNS1-F1
#
_cell.length_a   1.000
_cell.length_b   1.000
_cell.length_c   1.000
_cell.angle_alpha   90.00
_cell.angle_beta   90.00
_cell.angle_gamma   90.00
#
_symmetry.space_group_name_H-M   'P 1'
#
loop_
_entity.id
_entity.type
_entity.pdbx_description
1 polymer ?
#
loop_
_entity_poly.entity_id
_entity_poly.type
_entity_poly.pdbx_seq_one_letter_code
_entity_poly.pdbx_strand_id
1 'polypeptide(L)' 'MLVFSMDEVLTLHRKIVNRTGGSHGVRDKELLKSALENPFQTFAGMDLYKDDIEKLLS' A
#
# COMPACT_ATOMS: atom_id res chain seq x y z
N MET A 1 7.80 -11.34 1.34
CA MET A 1 6.77 -10.29 1.32
C MET A 1 7.44 -8.97 1.68
N LEU A 2 7.34 -7.96 0.80
CA LEU A 2 7.85 -6.62 1.08
C LEU A 2 6.76 -5.85 1.84
N VAL A 3 7.08 -5.34 3.03
CA VAL A 3 6.16 -4.57 3.87
C VAL A 3 6.70 -3.17 4.02
N PHE A 4 5.89 -2.15 3.70
CA PHE A 4 6.26 -0.75 3.89
C PHE A 4 5.60 -0.19 5.14
N SER A 5 6.40 0.48 5.97
CA SER A 5 5.90 1.26 7.09
C SER A 5 5.21 2.55 6.63
N MET A 6 4.39 3.13 7.50
CA MET A 6 3.74 4.41 7.21
C MET A 6 4.74 5.51 6.87
N ASP A 7 5.87 5.57 7.58
CA ASP A 7 6.89 6.60 7.36
C ASP A 7 7.60 6.45 6.02
N GLU A 8 7.84 5.21 5.58
CA GLU A 8 8.40 4.94 4.25
C GLU A 8 7.43 5.38 3.14
N VAL A 9 6.15 5.07 3.30
CA VAL A 9 5.10 5.47 2.34
C VAL A 9 4.96 6.98 2.27
N LEU A 10 4.96 7.68 3.41
CA LEU A 10 4.93 9.14 3.44
C LEU A 10 6.17 9.77 2.82
N THR A 11 7.34 9.16 3.06
CA THR A 11 8.60 9.63 2.50
C THR A 11 8.62 9.47 0.99
N LEU A 12 8.16 8.33 0.48
CA LEU A 12 8.01 8.09 -0.95
C LEU A 12 7.01 9.07 -1.58
N HIS A 13 5.84 9.24 -0.95
CA HIS A 13 4.82 10.18 -1.41
C HIS A 13 5.38 11.61 -1.53
N ARG A 14 6.10 12.11 -0.51
CA ARG A 14 6.78 13.41 -0.57
C ARG A 14 7.77 13.50 -1.73
N LYS A 15 8.59 12.47 -1.94
CA LYS A 15 9.57 12.44 -3.03
C LYS A 15 8.89 12.51 -4.40
N ILE A 16 7.77 11.80 -4.58
CA ILE A 16 7.00 11.82 -5.82
C ILE A 16 6.41 13.20 -6.05
N VAL A 17 5.67 13.75 -5.09
CA VAL A 17 5.04 15.08 -5.18
C VAL A 17 6.08 16.17 -5.46
N ASN A 18 7.25 16.12 -4.80
CA ASN A 18 8.33 17.06 -5.05
C ASN A 18 8.89 16.99 -6.48
N ARG A 19 8.83 15.83 -7.13
CA ARG A 19 9.35 15.62 -8.49
C ARG A 19 8.30 15.88 -9.57
N THR A 20 7.04 15.52 -9.33
CA THR A 20 5.98 15.58 -10.33
C THR A 20 5.04 16.78 -10.16
N GLY A 21 5.15 17.51 -9.05
CA GLY A 21 4.12 18.45 -8.61
C GLY A 21 2.92 17.73 -7.99
N GLY A 22 2.04 18.50 -7.36
CA GLY A 22 0.85 18.02 -6.65
C GLY A 22 0.72 18.63 -5.25
N SER A 23 -0.32 18.24 -4.53
CA SER A 23 -0.56 18.70 -3.16
C SER A 23 0.21 17.86 -2.15
N HIS A 24 0.85 18.52 -1.18
CA HIS A 24 1.43 17.85 -0.01
C HIS A 24 0.36 17.46 1.01
N GLY A 25 0.68 16.43 1.79
CA GLY A 25 -0.17 15.96 2.89
C GLY A 25 -0.96 14.71 2.52
N VAL A 26 -1.60 14.11 3.53
CA VAL A 26 -2.45 12.92 3.34
C VAL A 26 -3.87 13.31 3.70
N ARG A 27 -4.81 13.05 2.77
CA ARG A 27 -6.23 13.38 2.94
C ARG A 27 -6.85 12.66 4.14
N ASP A 28 -6.51 11.38 4.30
CA ASP A 28 -6.99 10.54 5.40
C ASP A 28 -5.91 9.52 5.76
N LYS A 29 -5.36 9.64 6.98
CA LYS A 29 -4.28 8.77 7.47
C LYS A 29 -4.78 7.40 7.88
N GLU A 30 -6.00 7.30 8.42
CA GLU A 30 -6.57 6.03 8.85
C GLU A 30 -6.92 5.16 7.64
N LEU A 31 -7.44 5.78 6.58
CA LEU A 31 -7.66 5.09 5.31
C LEU A 31 -6.36 4.60 4.68
N LEU A 32 -5.30 5.42 4.74
CA LEU A 32 -3.98 5.03 4.24
C LEU A 32 -3.40 3.86 5.05
N LYS A 33 -3.53 3.90 6.38
CA LYS A 33 -3.11 2.80 7.25
C LYS A 33 -3.87 1.51 6.94
N SER A 34 -5.21 1.59 6.80
CA SER A 34 -6.03 0.43 6.42
C SER A 34 -5.62 -0.15 5.07
N ALA A 35 -5.24 0.68 4.10
CA ALA A 35 -4.76 0.22 2.80
C ALA A 35 -3.41 -0.52 2.89
N LEU A 36 -2.53 -0.11 3.80
CA LEU A 36 -1.25 -0.81 4.03
C LEU A 36 -1.43 -2.12 4.78
N GLU A 37 -2.45 -2.24 5.62
CA GLU A 37 -2.77 -3.46 6.34
C GLU A 37 -3.59 -4.45 5.49
N ASN A 38 -4.24 -3.97 4.42
CA ASN A 38 -5.13 -4.76 3.56
C ASN A 38 -4.50 -6.05 2.98
N PRO A 39 -3.24 -6.05 2.50
CA PRO A 39 -2.60 -7.27 1.98
C PRO A 39 -2.34 -8.35 3.04
N PHE A 40 -2.33 -7.96 4.32
CA PHE A 40 -2.14 -8.85 5.48
C PHE A 40 -3.47 -9.23 6.13
N GLN A 41 -4.58 -8.65 5.68
CA GLN A 41 -5.90 -9.08 6.12
C GLN A 41 -6.21 -10.44 5.48
N THR A 42 -6.54 -11.40 6.32
CA THR A 42 -7.04 -12.71 5.87
C THR A 42 -8.54 -12.60 5.66
N PHE A 43 -9.01 -12.97 4.47
CA PHE A 43 -10.45 -13.12 4.24
C PHE A 43 -10.79 -14.60 4.37
N ALA A 44 -11.67 -14.92 5.32
CA ALA A 44 -12.10 -16.29 5.62
C ALA A 44 -10.95 -17.28 5.98
N GLY A 45 -9.88 -16.80 6.61
CA GLY A 45 -8.76 -17.64 7.09
C GLY A 45 -7.83 -18.16 5.98
N MET A 46 -8.01 -17.68 4.73
CA MET A 46 -7.07 -17.89 3.64
C MET A 46 -6.38 -16.57 3.31
N ASP A 47 -5.06 -16.60 3.13
CA ASP A 47 -4.32 -15.47 2.58
C ASP A 47 -4.95 -15.11 1.22
N LEU A 48 -5.39 -13.85 1.08
CA LEU A 48 -6.00 -13.30 -0.15
C LEU A 48 -5.04 -13.32 -1.35
N TYR A 49 -3.76 -13.56 -1.07
CA TYR A 49 -2.69 -13.72 -2.05
C TYR A 49 -2.06 -15.10 -1.87
N LYS A 50 -2.77 -16.15 -2.30
CA LYS A 50 -2.14 -17.40 -2.71
C LYS A 50 -1.61 -17.18 -4.12
N ASP A 51 -0.29 -17.09 -4.21
CA ASP A 51 0.52 -17.14 -5.43
C ASP A 51 0.36 -15.95 -6.40
N ASP A 52 1.29 -15.00 -6.25
CA ASP A 52 1.52 -13.84 -7.15
C ASP A 52 1.65 -14.20 -8.64
N ILE A 53 1.79 -15.49 -8.99
CA ILE A 53 2.00 -15.99 -10.36
C ILE A 53 0.68 -16.23 -11.10
N GLU A 54 -0.42 -16.55 -10.42
CA GLU A 54 -1.65 -17.00 -11.12
C GLU A 54 -2.44 -15.85 -11.76
N LYS A 55 -2.28 -14.61 -11.24
CA LYS A 55 -3.00 -13.41 -11.71
C LYS A 55 -2.41 -12.77 -12.98
N LEU A 56 -1.20 -13.17 -13.39
CA LEU A 56 -0.54 -12.68 -14.61
C LEU A 56 -0.92 -13.49 -15.86
N LEU A 57 -1.57 -14.65 -15.69
CA LEU A 57 -1.86 -15.60 -16.78
C LEU A 57 -3.36 -15.83 -17.02
N SER A 58 -4.26 -15.14 -16.29
CA SER A 58 -5.72 -15.21 -16.48
C SER A 58 -6.29 -14.01 -17.23
#